data_AF-A0A4D7CAE5-F1
#
_entry.id   AF-A0A4D7CAE5-F1
#
_cell.length_a   1.000
_cell.length_b   1.000
_cell.length_c   1.000
_cell.angle_alpha   90.00
_cell.angle_beta   90.00
_cell.angle_gamma   90.00
#
_symmetry.space_group_name_H-M   'P 1'
#
loop_
_entity.id
_entity.type
_entity.pdbx_description
1 polymer ?
#
loop_
_entity_poly.entity_id
_entity_poly.type
_entity_poly.pdbx_seq_one_letter_code
_entity_poly.pdbx_strand_id
1 'polypeptide(L)'
;MPDDNDPDPNKPNPDRDHDGIPDDRDPDPNRPNAPPKDAKDKGDPHLTTFDGVAYDFQAVGEFTAIRGNGFEIQTRQVPLGDHVSYNAAVAIRFGDVIVQINATGERLLINGEAFSLAPQTTIEIGDGTLYRSDDGTGRETYTVSDGRGNGVTVSLTSWLGHALLDLDNFISPYQVGQISGLLGDADGNAANDIALADGTVLTTPVVTRDLYGRFADSWRVTDATSLFTYAPENRRRHSPTGRSQNRCSPSTISTRPPGPWEKPQRRLQASLREPWPMRMPCSMSG
;
A
#
# COMPACT_ATOMS: atom_id res chain seq x y z
N MET A 1 47.82 -5.81 -61.87
CA MET A 1 47.41 -4.40 -62.08
C MET A 1 46.44 -4.08 -60.96
N PRO A 2 46.56 -2.91 -60.29
CA PRO A 2 46.08 -2.75 -58.92
C PRO A 2 44.55 -2.72 -58.83
N ASP A 3 44.06 -3.29 -57.73
CA ASP A 3 42.67 -3.33 -57.27
C ASP A 3 42.47 -2.17 -56.28
N ASP A 4 41.44 -1.37 -56.49
CA ASP A 4 41.13 -0.13 -55.77
C ASP A 4 40.57 -0.43 -54.38
N ASN A 5 41.44 -0.45 -53.36
CA ASN A 5 41.02 -0.42 -51.95
C ASN A 5 41.93 0.52 -51.16
N ASP A 6 41.72 1.82 -51.33
CA ASP A 6 42.20 2.85 -50.41
C ASP A 6 40.97 3.54 -49.78
N PRO A 7 40.74 3.44 -48.45
CA PRO A 7 39.61 4.09 -47.82
C PRO A 7 39.86 5.60 -47.72
N ASP A 8 38.99 6.38 -48.40
CA ASP A 8 38.97 7.84 -48.34
C ASP A 8 38.90 8.35 -46.88
N PRO A 9 39.91 9.10 -46.40
CA PRO A 9 39.96 9.61 -45.04
C PRO A 9 38.92 10.71 -44.73
N ASN A 10 38.12 11.14 -45.71
CA ASN A 10 37.10 12.19 -45.54
C ASN A 10 35.64 11.68 -45.62
N LYS A 11 35.40 10.36 -45.58
CA LYS A 11 34.02 9.84 -45.51
C LYS A 11 33.47 9.98 -44.07
N PRO A 12 32.35 10.69 -43.84
CA PRO A 12 31.78 10.80 -42.50
C PRO A 12 31.36 9.43 -41.96
N ASN A 13 31.78 9.12 -40.74
CA ASN A 13 31.30 7.96 -39.98
C ASN A 13 29.88 8.27 -39.48
N PRO A 14 28.85 7.45 -39.83
CA PRO A 14 27.48 7.69 -39.38
C PRO A 14 27.26 7.49 -37.87
N ASP A 15 28.26 7.01 -37.11
CA ASP A 15 28.14 6.73 -35.67
C ASP A 15 28.78 7.80 -34.76
N ARG A 16 28.96 9.04 -35.23
CA ARG A 16 29.41 10.16 -34.37
C ARG A 16 28.46 11.34 -34.46
N ASP A 17 27.34 11.22 -33.76
CA ASP A 17 26.58 12.38 -33.33
C ASP A 17 27.30 13.00 -32.13
N HIS A 18 28.07 14.04 -32.46
CA HIS A 18 28.49 15.08 -31.53
C HIS A 18 27.23 15.80 -31.06
N ASP A 19 26.72 15.47 -29.88
CA ASP A 19 25.96 16.34 -28.98
C ASP A 19 25.78 15.56 -27.67
N GLY A 20 26.48 15.97 -26.60
CA GLY A 20 26.54 15.25 -25.32
C GLY A 20 25.27 15.31 -24.47
N ILE A 21 24.12 14.96 -25.05
CA ILE A 21 22.85 14.77 -24.35
C ILE A 21 22.56 13.26 -24.36
N PRO A 22 22.45 12.60 -23.19
CA PRO A 22 22.06 11.19 -23.15
C PRO A 22 20.68 11.01 -23.78
N ASP A 23 20.57 10.10 -24.76
CA ASP A 23 19.31 9.64 -25.30
C ASP A 23 18.63 8.75 -24.25
N ASP A 24 17.51 9.21 -23.67
CA ASP A 24 16.67 8.49 -22.69
C ASP A 24 16.03 7.19 -23.23
N ARG A 25 16.52 6.68 -24.37
CA ARG A 25 16.05 5.45 -25.04
C ARG A 25 16.98 4.26 -24.87
N ASP A 26 18.12 4.40 -24.19
CA ASP A 26 18.99 3.26 -23.90
C ASP A 26 18.56 2.59 -22.57
N PRO A 27 18.03 1.35 -22.60
CA PRO A 27 17.67 0.66 -21.37
C PRO A 27 18.94 0.38 -20.55
N ASP A 28 18.98 0.92 -19.33
CA ASP A 28 20.05 0.65 -18.36
C ASP A 28 20.32 -0.86 -18.26
N PRO A 29 21.53 -1.34 -18.62
CA PRO A 29 21.87 -2.76 -18.65
C PRO A 29 21.85 -3.40 -17.26
N ASN A 30 21.72 -2.61 -16.18
CA ASN A 30 21.53 -3.13 -14.82
C ASN A 30 20.06 -3.26 -14.41
N ARG A 31 19.08 -2.81 -15.22
CA ARG A 31 17.65 -2.96 -14.95
C ARG A 31 17.24 -4.43 -15.02
N PRO A 32 16.84 -5.07 -13.90
CA PRO A 32 16.22 -6.37 -13.95
C PRO A 32 14.94 -6.22 -14.77
N ASN A 33 14.82 -6.96 -15.86
CA ASN A 33 13.61 -7.05 -16.68
C ASN A 33 12.44 -7.77 -15.97
N ALA A 34 12.48 -7.87 -14.64
CA ALA A 34 11.41 -8.44 -13.85
C ALA A 34 10.30 -7.37 -13.66
N PRO A 35 9.02 -7.74 -13.81
CA PRO A 35 7.94 -6.83 -13.44
C PRO A 35 8.01 -6.49 -11.94
N PRO A 36 7.47 -5.34 -11.52
CA PRO A 36 7.28 -5.02 -10.10
C PRO A 36 6.60 -6.18 -9.35
N LYS A 37 6.95 -6.36 -8.07
CA LYS A 37 6.24 -7.28 -7.17
C LYS A 37 5.08 -6.55 -6.51
N ASP A 38 3.94 -7.20 -6.37
CA ASP A 38 2.70 -6.63 -5.83
C ASP A 38 2.30 -7.26 -4.48
N ALA A 39 1.76 -6.46 -3.56
CA ALA A 39 1.16 -6.89 -2.29
C ALA A 39 -0.15 -6.13 -2.03
N LYS A 40 -1.08 -6.73 -1.28
CA LYS A 40 -2.44 -6.18 -1.09
C LYS A 40 -2.76 -5.96 0.37
N ASP A 41 -3.35 -4.81 0.66
CA ASP A 41 -3.98 -4.50 1.95
C ASP A 41 -5.40 -4.00 1.65
N LYS A 42 -6.38 -4.86 1.88
CA LYS A 42 -7.78 -4.55 1.57
C LYS A 42 -8.39 -3.80 2.74
N GLY A 43 -9.32 -2.92 2.40
CA GLY A 43 -10.16 -2.12 3.24
C GLY A 43 -10.37 -2.57 4.69
N ASP A 44 -10.91 -3.77 4.87
CA ASP A 44 -10.82 -4.57 6.10
C ASP A 44 -9.54 -5.43 5.97
N PRO A 45 -8.54 -5.31 6.86
CA PRO A 45 -7.13 -5.63 6.64
C PRO A 45 -6.86 -7.12 6.47
N HIS A 46 -7.29 -7.63 5.32
CA HIS A 46 -6.86 -8.87 4.72
C HIS A 46 -5.58 -8.57 3.96
N LEU A 47 -4.46 -8.80 4.63
CA LEU A 47 -3.14 -8.56 4.07
C LEU A 47 -2.73 -9.76 3.22
N THR A 48 -2.06 -9.47 2.10
CA THR A 48 -1.31 -10.45 1.31
C THR A 48 0.08 -9.90 1.10
N THR A 49 1.08 -10.56 1.68
CA THR A 49 2.50 -10.19 1.56
C THR A 49 2.99 -10.33 0.11
N PHE A 50 4.16 -9.76 -0.18
CA PHE A 50 4.77 -9.83 -1.52
C PHE A 50 5.08 -11.27 -1.98
N ASP A 51 5.28 -12.21 -1.05
CA ASP A 51 5.48 -13.63 -1.37
C ASP A 51 4.23 -14.50 -1.13
N GLY A 52 3.07 -13.85 -0.94
CA GLY A 52 1.75 -14.47 -1.05
C GLY A 52 1.15 -15.02 0.25
N VAL A 53 1.72 -14.70 1.42
CA VAL A 53 1.13 -15.03 2.71
C VAL A 53 -0.10 -14.16 2.95
N ALA A 54 -1.28 -14.79 2.99
CA ALA A 54 -2.53 -14.13 3.33
C ALA A 54 -2.85 -14.27 4.83
N TYR A 55 -3.16 -13.16 5.50
CA TYR A 55 -3.56 -13.16 6.91
C TYR A 55 -4.44 -11.96 7.28
N ASP A 56 -5.24 -12.13 8.34
CA ASP A 56 -6.12 -11.08 8.86
C ASP A 56 -5.40 -10.32 9.96
N PHE A 57 -5.23 -9.01 9.78
CA PHE A 57 -4.56 -8.13 10.73
C PHE A 57 -5.52 -7.07 11.28
N GLN A 58 -6.49 -7.50 12.09
CA GLN A 58 -7.54 -6.65 12.67
C GLN A 58 -7.07 -5.74 13.81
N ALA A 59 -5.79 -5.36 13.83
CA ALA A 59 -5.25 -4.54 14.90
C ALA A 59 -5.74 -3.08 14.74
N VAL A 60 -5.92 -2.38 15.86
CA VAL A 60 -6.24 -0.96 15.84
C VAL A 60 -4.99 -0.16 16.14
N GLY A 61 -4.73 0.86 15.33
CA GLY A 61 -3.58 1.73 15.46
C GLY A 61 -3.02 2.17 14.11
N GLU A 62 -1.78 2.62 14.15
CA GLU A 62 -0.99 2.95 12.96
C GLU A 62 0.17 1.97 12.88
N PHE A 63 0.43 1.46 11.69
CA PHE A 63 1.41 0.41 11.49
C PHE A 63 2.25 0.66 10.23
N THR A 64 3.52 0.27 10.29
CA THR A 64 4.41 0.29 9.14
C THR A 64 4.10 -0.92 8.25
N ALA A 65 3.44 -0.69 7.13
CA ALA A 65 3.13 -1.72 6.14
C ALA A 65 4.40 -2.13 5.35
N ILE A 66 5.22 -1.13 4.98
CA ILE A 66 6.49 -1.32 4.28
C ILE A 66 7.49 -0.29 4.78
N ARG A 67 8.74 -0.70 5.02
CA ARG A 67 9.91 0.14 5.25
C ARG A 67 11.07 -0.40 4.43
N GLY A 68 11.59 0.41 3.54
CA GLY A 68 12.78 0.14 2.74
C GLY A 68 13.78 1.29 2.78
N ASN A 69 14.80 1.23 1.93
CA ASN A 69 15.80 2.29 1.86
C ASN A 69 15.26 3.50 1.06
N GLY A 70 14.93 4.58 1.78
CA GLY A 70 14.44 5.83 1.19
C GLY A 70 12.94 5.87 0.95
N PHE A 71 12.20 4.83 1.36
CA PHE A 71 10.74 4.84 1.31
C PHE A 71 10.08 4.10 2.47
N GLU A 72 8.89 4.56 2.85
CA GLU A 72 8.09 3.96 3.92
C GLU A 72 6.60 4.18 3.66
N ILE A 73 5.78 3.16 3.95
CA ILE A 73 4.32 3.21 3.86
C ILE A 73 3.74 2.81 5.21
N GLN A 74 2.93 3.68 5.78
CA GLN A 74 2.20 3.47 7.03
C GLN A 74 0.70 3.47 6.78
N THR A 75 -0.03 2.59 7.45
CA THR A 75 -1.50 2.52 7.39
C THR A 75 -2.09 2.85 8.74
N ARG A 76 -3.24 3.54 8.75
CA ARG A 76 -4.05 3.81 9.94
C ARG A 76 -5.27 2.92 9.91
N GLN A 77 -5.34 1.99 10.86
CA GLN A 77 -6.43 1.05 11.05
C GLN A 77 -7.30 1.48 12.22
N VAL A 78 -8.59 1.70 11.95
CA VAL A 78 -9.59 2.14 12.95
C VAL A 78 -10.66 1.08 13.13
N PRO A 79 -11.27 0.95 14.33
CA PRO A 79 -12.25 -0.10 14.59
C PRO A 79 -13.56 0.14 13.82
N LEU A 80 -14.18 -0.95 13.38
CA LEU A 80 -15.56 -1.00 12.93
C LEU A 80 -16.29 -2.08 13.74
N GLY A 81 -16.97 -1.64 14.80
CA GLY A 81 -17.48 -2.54 15.83
C GLY A 81 -16.36 -3.13 16.69
N ASP A 82 -16.60 -4.32 17.25
CA ASP A 82 -15.71 -4.94 18.24
C ASP A 82 -14.71 -5.94 17.66
N HIS A 83 -14.83 -6.29 16.37
CA HIS A 83 -14.12 -7.46 15.81
C HIS A 83 -13.32 -7.18 14.55
N VAL A 84 -13.62 -6.09 13.85
CA VAL A 84 -12.95 -5.73 12.60
C VAL A 84 -12.43 -4.30 12.68
N SER A 85 -11.44 -4.03 11.86
CA SER A 85 -10.86 -2.72 11.65
C SER A 85 -10.84 -2.43 10.15
N TYR A 86 -10.59 -1.18 9.78
CA TYR A 86 -10.41 -0.82 8.38
C TYR A 86 -9.37 0.28 8.21
N ASN A 87 -8.77 0.33 7.02
CA ASN A 87 -7.83 1.38 6.64
C ASN A 87 -8.56 2.71 6.46
N ALA A 88 -8.34 3.64 7.38
CA ALA A 88 -8.91 4.98 7.35
C ALA A 88 -7.96 6.01 6.73
N ALA A 89 -6.65 5.73 6.74
CA ALA A 89 -5.65 6.59 6.11
C ALA A 89 -4.40 5.79 5.74
N VAL A 90 -3.64 6.31 4.78
CA VAL A 90 -2.30 5.85 4.42
C VAL A 90 -1.38 7.07 4.36
N ALA A 91 -0.16 6.93 4.89
CA ALA A 91 0.90 7.92 4.77
C ALA A 91 2.11 7.27 4.12
N ILE A 92 2.63 7.91 3.07
CA ILE A 92 3.72 7.41 2.23
C ILE A 92 4.84 8.43 2.27
N ARG A 93 6.06 7.99 2.54
CA ARG A 93 7.27 8.81 2.45
C ARG A 93 8.14 8.31 1.30
N PHE A 94 8.49 9.22 0.40
CA PHE A 94 9.53 9.03 -0.63
C PHE A 94 10.55 10.15 -0.48
N GLY A 95 11.77 9.79 -0.06
CA GLY A 95 12.77 10.78 0.34
C GLY A 95 12.24 11.70 1.43
N ASP A 96 12.19 13.00 1.15
CA ASP A 96 11.71 14.04 2.07
C ASP A 96 10.22 14.39 1.88
N VAL A 97 9.55 13.83 0.87
CA VAL A 97 8.14 14.10 0.59
C VAL A 97 7.26 13.09 1.32
N ILE A 98 6.25 13.59 2.04
CA ILE A 98 5.23 12.80 2.69
C ILE A 98 3.89 13.07 2.02
N VAL A 99 3.24 12.02 1.51
CA VAL A 99 1.88 12.05 0.98
C VAL A 99 0.96 11.31 1.94
N GLN A 100 -0.09 11.95 2.41
CA GLN A 100 -1.12 11.32 3.22
C GLN A 100 -2.46 11.34 2.48
N ILE A 101 -3.13 10.19 2.42
CA ILE A 101 -4.46 10.04 1.85
C ILE A 101 -5.40 9.53 2.93
N ASN A 102 -6.50 10.25 3.17
CA ASN A 102 -7.51 9.90 4.17
C ASN A 102 -8.82 9.46 3.50
N ALA A 103 -9.47 8.43 4.04
CA ALA A 103 -10.79 8.00 3.56
C ALA A 103 -11.86 9.09 3.75
N THR A 104 -11.75 9.86 4.83
CA THR A 104 -12.69 10.91 5.23
C THR A 104 -11.97 12.20 5.61
N GLY A 105 -12.68 13.34 5.59
CA GLY A 105 -12.10 14.65 5.92
C GLY A 105 -11.23 15.22 4.79
N GLU A 106 -10.11 15.86 5.13
CA GLU A 106 -9.13 16.33 4.16
C GLU A 106 -8.53 15.14 3.42
N ARG A 107 -8.89 14.98 2.14
CA ARG A 107 -8.58 13.78 1.36
C ARG A 107 -7.08 13.57 1.15
N LEU A 108 -6.37 14.60 0.74
CA LEU A 108 -4.96 14.52 0.34
C LEU A 108 -4.18 15.62 1.05
N LEU A 109 -3.08 15.23 1.69
CA LEU A 109 -2.10 16.14 2.24
C LEU A 109 -0.73 15.84 1.65
N ILE A 110 0.03 16.88 1.35
CA ILE A 110 1.44 16.79 0.93
C ILE A 110 2.25 17.58 1.95
N ASN A 111 3.22 16.93 2.59
CA ASN A 111 4.03 17.49 3.67
C ASN A 111 3.19 18.12 4.80
N GLY A 112 2.02 17.54 5.06
CA GLY A 112 1.08 17.98 6.09
C GLY A 112 0.19 19.17 5.72
N GLU A 113 0.27 19.66 4.48
CA GLU A 113 -0.62 20.69 3.97
C GLU A 113 -1.69 20.07 3.07
N ALA A 114 -2.95 20.48 3.26
CA ALA A 114 -4.05 20.03 2.43
C ALA A 114 -3.82 20.41 0.95
N PHE A 115 -3.94 19.44 0.06
CA PHE A 115 -3.72 19.61 -1.37
C PHE A 115 -4.92 19.12 -2.18
N SER A 116 -5.37 19.94 -3.13
CA SER A 116 -6.46 19.59 -4.04
C SER A 116 -5.89 19.23 -5.41
N LEU A 117 -5.99 17.95 -5.78
CA LEU A 117 -5.58 17.45 -7.08
C LEU A 117 -6.83 17.18 -7.94
N ALA A 118 -6.90 17.69 -9.16
CA ALA A 118 -8.03 17.40 -10.06
C ALA A 118 -8.02 15.93 -10.50
N PRO A 119 -9.19 15.33 -10.84
CA PRO A 119 -9.21 13.99 -11.41
C PRO A 119 -8.42 13.92 -12.73
N GLN A 120 -7.91 12.74 -13.05
CA GLN A 120 -7.12 12.47 -14.26
C GLN A 120 -5.90 13.39 -14.37
N THR A 121 -5.26 13.73 -13.25
CA THR A 121 -4.13 14.65 -13.18
C THR A 121 -2.95 13.98 -12.48
N THR A 122 -1.76 14.16 -13.06
CA THR A 122 -0.47 13.78 -12.47
C THR A 122 0.28 15.04 -12.04
N ILE A 123 0.92 14.97 -10.88
CA ILE A 123 1.93 15.94 -10.46
C ILE A 123 3.22 15.23 -10.07
N GLU A 124 4.33 15.95 -10.18
CA GLU A 124 5.62 15.52 -9.62
C GLU A 124 5.64 15.74 -8.10
N ILE A 125 6.22 14.79 -7.38
CA ILE A 125 6.44 14.85 -5.93
C ILE A 125 7.85 14.33 -5.60
N GLY A 126 8.79 15.26 -5.40
CA GLY A 126 10.19 14.88 -5.21
C GLY A 126 10.76 14.26 -6.48
N ASP A 127 11.26 13.03 -6.40
CA ASP A 127 11.71 12.21 -7.55
C ASP A 127 10.62 11.28 -8.10
N GLY A 128 9.39 11.39 -7.59
CA GLY A 128 8.26 10.53 -7.90
C GLY A 128 7.06 11.27 -8.48
N THR A 129 5.94 10.56 -8.60
CA THR A 129 4.67 11.10 -9.11
C THR A 129 3.49 10.77 -8.20
N LEU A 130 2.51 11.68 -8.20
CA LEU A 130 1.19 11.48 -7.64
C LEU A 130 0.16 11.64 -8.75
N TYR A 131 -0.54 10.56 -9.06
CA TYR A 131 -1.65 10.56 -10.01
C TYR A 131 -2.97 10.37 -9.27
N ARG A 132 -3.98 11.18 -9.60
CA ARG A 132 -5.36 10.98 -9.16
C ARG A 132 -6.24 10.59 -10.33
N SER A 133 -7.06 9.56 -10.15
CA SER A 133 -8.12 9.18 -11.08
C SER A 133 -9.48 9.15 -10.38
N ASP A 134 -10.51 9.46 -11.13
CA ASP A 134 -11.92 9.28 -10.75
C ASP A 134 -12.63 8.77 -12.01
N ASP A 135 -13.23 7.59 -11.93
CA ASP A 135 -13.91 6.96 -13.06
C ASP A 135 -15.36 7.43 -13.25
N GLY A 136 -15.84 8.36 -12.40
CA GLY A 136 -17.21 8.88 -12.43
C GLY A 136 -18.26 7.89 -11.92
N THR A 137 -17.86 6.69 -11.49
CA THR A 137 -18.74 5.69 -10.86
C THR A 137 -18.68 5.74 -9.34
N GLY A 138 -17.94 6.70 -8.79
CA GLY A 138 -17.65 6.83 -7.36
C GLY A 138 -16.38 6.09 -6.94
N ARG A 139 -15.59 5.56 -7.88
CA ARG A 139 -14.28 4.98 -7.59
C ARG A 139 -13.19 5.99 -7.88
N GLU A 140 -12.60 6.46 -6.79
CA GLU A 140 -11.47 7.38 -6.80
C GLU A 140 -10.20 6.62 -6.46
N THR A 141 -9.12 6.87 -7.20
CA THR A 141 -7.82 6.27 -6.93
C THR A 141 -6.70 7.30 -6.90
N TYR A 142 -5.70 7.01 -6.09
CA TYR A 142 -4.45 7.75 -6.03
C TYR A 142 -3.30 6.76 -6.24
N THR A 143 -2.46 6.99 -7.23
CA THR A 143 -1.22 6.23 -7.41
C THR A 143 -0.06 7.13 -7.04
N VAL A 144 0.71 6.72 -6.03
CA VAL A 144 1.89 7.43 -5.53
C VAL A 144 3.09 6.52 -5.78
N SER A 145 4.11 7.01 -6.48
CA SER A 145 5.32 6.22 -6.73
C SER A 145 6.58 7.08 -6.72
N ASP A 146 7.71 6.51 -6.32
CA ASP A 146 9.03 7.13 -6.50
C ASP A 146 9.59 6.92 -7.91
N GLY A 147 10.70 7.59 -8.21
CA GLY A 147 11.44 7.43 -9.47
C GLY A 147 12.13 6.08 -9.64
N ARG A 148 12.05 5.20 -8.64
CA ARG A 148 12.69 3.87 -8.62
C ARG A 148 11.70 2.75 -8.89
N GLY A 149 10.40 3.06 -8.98
CA GLY A 149 9.32 2.10 -9.23
C GLY A 149 8.74 1.46 -7.98
N ASN A 150 8.93 2.07 -6.80
CA ASN A 150 8.20 1.72 -5.58
C ASN A 150 6.95 2.59 -5.49
N GLY A 151 5.85 2.05 -4.97
CA GLY A 151 4.62 2.81 -4.89
C GLY A 151 3.44 2.08 -4.31
N VAL A 152 2.32 2.79 -4.31
CA VAL A 152 1.02 2.27 -3.90
C VAL A 152 -0.07 2.90 -4.74
N THR A 153 -1.03 2.08 -5.15
CA THR A 153 -2.33 2.55 -5.61
C THR A 153 -3.35 2.41 -4.49
N VAL A 154 -3.94 3.54 -4.12
CA VAL A 154 -4.92 3.67 -3.05
C VAL A 154 -6.29 3.87 -3.70
N SER A 155 -7.20 2.92 -3.52
CA SER A 155 -8.58 3.04 -3.99
C SER A 155 -9.50 3.41 -2.84
N LEU A 156 -10.30 4.46 -3.01
CA LEU A 156 -11.41 4.75 -2.11
C LEU A 156 -12.55 3.76 -2.38
N THR A 157 -13.05 3.14 -1.33
CA THR A 157 -14.20 2.25 -1.39
C THR A 157 -15.14 2.50 -0.21
N SER A 158 -16.28 1.80 -0.21
CA SER A 158 -17.30 1.91 0.83
C SER A 158 -17.78 0.52 1.27
N TRP A 159 -17.84 0.32 2.58
CA TRP A 159 -18.35 -0.90 3.19
C TRP A 159 -19.20 -0.55 4.41
N LEU A 160 -20.41 -1.11 4.48
CA LEU A 160 -21.38 -0.84 5.56
C LEU A 160 -21.64 0.67 5.82
N GLY A 161 -21.49 1.52 4.79
CA GLY A 161 -21.67 2.97 4.90
C GLY A 161 -20.45 3.74 5.41
N HIS A 162 -19.31 3.07 5.61
CA HIS A 162 -18.03 3.68 5.96
C HIS A 162 -17.15 3.80 4.73
N ALA A 163 -16.47 4.94 4.57
CA ALA A 163 -15.41 5.10 3.60
C ALA A 163 -14.12 4.48 4.12
N LEU A 164 -13.40 3.78 3.26
CA LEU A 164 -12.17 3.06 3.58
C LEU A 164 -11.23 2.99 2.37
N LEU A 165 -9.99 2.55 2.60
CA LEU A 165 -8.93 2.51 1.59
C LEU A 165 -8.51 1.06 1.29
N ASP A 166 -8.53 0.68 0.02
CA ASP A 166 -7.81 -0.49 -0.49
C ASP A 166 -6.43 -0.05 -1.00
N LEU A 167 -5.37 -0.79 -0.67
CA LEU A 167 -4.02 -0.52 -1.12
C LEU A 167 -3.49 -1.69 -1.95
N ASP A 168 -3.12 -1.39 -3.19
CA ASP A 168 -2.31 -2.24 -4.05
C ASP A 168 -0.89 -1.68 -4.05
N ASN A 169 -0.01 -2.29 -3.26
CA ASN A 169 1.38 -1.87 -3.08
C ASN A 169 2.26 -2.56 -4.13
N PHE A 170 3.24 -1.84 -4.65
CA PHE A 170 4.20 -2.39 -5.60
C PHE A 170 5.61 -1.91 -5.29
N ILE A 171 6.60 -2.77 -5.53
CA ILE A 171 8.01 -2.45 -5.28
C ILE A 171 8.86 -2.70 -6.52
N SER A 172 9.93 -1.93 -6.61
CA SER A 172 10.99 -2.12 -7.56
C SER A 172 11.65 -3.50 -7.37
N PRO A 173 12.03 -4.22 -8.43
CA PRO A 173 12.79 -5.46 -8.32
C PRO A 173 14.10 -5.32 -7.53
N TYR A 174 14.66 -4.12 -7.44
CA TYR A 174 15.86 -3.82 -6.65
C TYR A 174 15.64 -3.80 -5.13
N GLN A 175 14.38 -3.74 -4.68
CA GLN A 175 14.03 -3.71 -3.25
C GLN A 175 13.70 -5.10 -2.69
N VAL A 176 13.72 -6.15 -3.53
CA VAL A 176 13.51 -7.55 -3.12
C VAL A 176 14.53 -7.93 -2.05
N GLY A 177 14.05 -8.39 -0.89
CA GLY A 177 14.86 -8.73 0.28
C GLY A 177 15.49 -7.53 1.00
N GLN A 178 15.16 -6.29 0.59
CA GLN A 178 15.66 -5.05 1.19
C GLN A 178 14.59 -4.25 1.93
N ILE A 179 13.36 -4.78 1.97
CA ILE A 179 12.22 -4.17 2.65
C ILE A 179 11.82 -5.01 3.85
N SER A 180 11.02 -4.44 4.73
CA SER A 180 10.41 -5.14 5.85
C SER A 180 9.12 -4.44 6.25
N GLY A 181 8.19 -5.15 6.89
CA GLY A 181 6.93 -4.58 7.35
C GLY A 181 5.86 -5.64 7.48
N LEU A 182 4.60 -5.21 7.61
CA LEU A 182 3.46 -6.11 7.58
C LEU A 182 3.36 -6.90 6.26
N LEU A 183 3.95 -6.42 5.17
CA LEU A 183 3.88 -7.06 3.85
C LEU A 183 5.08 -7.95 3.50
N GLY A 184 5.93 -8.28 4.47
CA GLY A 184 7.09 -9.17 4.28
C GLY A 184 8.33 -8.46 3.70
N ASP A 185 9.31 -9.24 3.28
CA ASP A 185 10.58 -8.75 2.70
C ASP A 185 10.69 -8.97 1.18
N ALA A 186 9.73 -9.70 0.59
CA ALA A 186 9.64 -10.01 -0.82
C ALA A 186 10.83 -10.83 -1.36
N ASP A 187 11.54 -11.59 -0.52
CA ASP A 187 12.70 -12.41 -0.93
C ASP A 187 12.34 -13.68 -1.72
N GLY A 188 11.06 -14.00 -1.85
CA GLY A 188 10.53 -15.21 -2.49
C GLY A 188 10.22 -16.36 -1.54
N ASN A 189 10.36 -16.15 -0.22
CA ASN A 189 10.18 -17.17 0.80
C ASN A 189 9.01 -16.84 1.74
N ALA A 190 7.81 -17.26 1.40
CA ALA A 190 6.63 -17.09 2.26
C ALA A 190 6.77 -17.60 3.73
N ALA A 191 7.77 -18.43 4.06
CA ALA A 191 7.97 -18.93 5.42
C ALA A 191 8.58 -17.90 6.40
N ASN A 192 9.21 -16.83 5.92
CA ASN A 192 9.83 -15.79 6.76
C ASN A 192 9.09 -14.44 6.74
N ASP A 193 8.01 -14.32 5.94
CA ASP A 193 7.25 -13.10 5.74
C ASP A 193 6.63 -12.50 7.02
N ILE A 194 6.31 -13.32 8.01
CA ILE A 194 5.79 -12.85 9.31
C ILE A 194 6.95 -12.70 10.28
N ALA A 195 7.66 -11.57 10.20
CA ALA A 195 8.78 -11.23 11.06
C ALA A 195 8.51 -9.97 11.91
N LEU A 196 9.11 -9.90 13.10
CA LEU A 196 9.13 -8.69 13.91
C LEU A 196 10.02 -7.62 13.27
N ALA A 197 9.87 -6.36 13.69
CA ALA A 197 10.69 -5.26 13.18
C ALA A 197 12.21 -5.39 13.42
N ASP A 198 12.64 -6.28 14.32
CA ASP A 198 14.05 -6.65 14.57
C ASP A 198 14.56 -7.80 13.68
N GLY A 199 13.72 -8.34 12.79
CA GLY A 199 14.02 -9.45 11.91
C GLY A 199 13.71 -10.84 12.49
N THR A 200 13.20 -10.94 13.73
CA THR A 200 12.82 -12.23 14.32
C THR A 200 11.60 -12.81 13.59
N VAL A 201 11.80 -13.91 12.86
CA VAL A 201 10.72 -14.63 12.18
C VAL A 201 9.81 -15.35 13.18
N LEU A 202 8.50 -15.20 13.04
CA LEU A 202 7.52 -15.93 13.83
C LEU A 202 7.24 -17.30 13.18
N THR A 203 7.42 -18.36 13.96
CA THR A 203 7.17 -19.73 13.50
C THR A 203 5.70 -19.91 13.13
N THR A 204 5.45 -20.43 11.93
CA THR A 204 4.11 -20.74 11.45
C THR A 204 3.63 -22.11 11.99
N PRO A 205 2.35 -22.26 12.36
CA PRO A 205 1.29 -21.25 12.32
C PRO A 205 1.46 -20.17 13.42
N VAL A 206 1.33 -18.91 13.03
CA VAL A 206 1.44 -17.78 13.98
C VAL A 206 0.17 -17.73 14.82
N VAL A 207 0.32 -17.90 16.13
CA VAL A 207 -0.83 -17.88 17.05
C VAL A 207 -1.34 -16.46 17.27
N THR A 208 -2.65 -16.30 17.47
CA THR A 208 -3.33 -15.00 17.67
C THR A 208 -2.62 -14.10 18.69
N ARG A 209 -2.18 -14.66 19.83
CA ARG A 209 -1.45 -13.92 20.86
C ARG A 209 -0.19 -13.24 20.32
N ASP A 210 0.54 -13.93 19.45
CA ASP A 210 1.81 -13.42 18.92
C ASP A 210 1.55 -12.42 17.78
N LEU A 211 0.55 -12.69 16.93
CA LEU A 211 0.14 -11.81 15.83
C LEU A 211 -0.35 -10.44 16.35
N TYR A 212 -1.28 -10.45 17.31
CA TYR A 212 -1.84 -9.22 17.87
C TYR A 212 -1.02 -8.66 19.04
N GLY A 213 -0.08 -9.43 19.59
CA GLY A 213 0.87 -8.97 20.61
C GLY A 213 2.15 -8.49 19.97
N ARG A 214 3.22 -9.29 20.09
CA ARG A 214 4.58 -8.91 19.68
C ARG A 214 4.70 -8.47 18.23
N PHE A 215 4.00 -9.09 17.29
CA PHE A 215 4.07 -8.72 15.88
C PHE A 215 3.45 -7.34 15.64
N ALA A 216 2.19 -7.15 16.00
CA ALA A 216 1.51 -5.85 15.91
C ALA A 216 2.28 -4.74 16.65
N ASP A 217 2.75 -5.02 17.87
CA ASP A 217 3.50 -4.04 18.67
C ASP A 217 4.87 -3.70 18.05
N SER A 218 5.53 -4.66 17.40
CA SER A 218 6.82 -4.40 16.75
C SER A 218 6.71 -3.49 15.51
N TRP A 219 5.57 -3.54 14.81
CA TRP A 219 5.28 -2.72 13.63
C TRP A 219 4.45 -1.49 13.92
N ARG A 220 4.10 -1.25 15.20
CA ARG A 220 3.29 -0.11 15.62
C ARG A 220 4.08 1.18 15.46
N VAL A 221 3.48 2.12 14.73
CA VAL A 221 3.99 3.48 14.59
C VAL A 221 3.90 4.20 15.95
N THR A 222 4.91 5.01 16.25
CA THR A 222 4.99 5.84 17.46
C THR A 222 4.89 7.31 17.11
N ASP A 223 4.69 8.18 18.10
CA ASP A 223 4.73 9.63 17.89
C ASP A 223 6.03 10.09 17.21
N ALA A 224 7.15 9.41 17.49
CA ALA A 224 8.46 9.74 16.93
C ALA A 224 8.67 9.21 15.51
N THR A 225 7.90 8.22 15.07
CA THR A 225 8.05 7.57 13.76
C THR A 225 6.88 7.84 12.83
N SER A 226 5.84 8.55 13.29
CA SER A 226 4.64 8.79 12.51
C SER A 226 4.90 9.69 11.31
N LEU A 227 4.39 9.25 10.16
CA LEU A 227 4.29 10.07 8.95
C LEU A 227 2.98 10.85 8.88
N PHE A 228 2.04 10.58 9.79
CA PHE A 228 0.72 11.19 9.75
C PHE A 228 0.74 12.62 10.29
N THR A 229 0.03 13.48 9.56
CA THR A 229 -0.38 14.78 10.06
C THR A 229 -1.71 14.64 10.80
N TYR A 230 -1.73 15.20 12.01
CA TYR A 230 -2.92 15.23 12.87
C TYR A 230 -3.46 16.65 12.94
N ALA A 231 -4.77 16.80 12.73
CA ALA A 231 -5.44 18.06 12.96
C ALA A 231 -5.18 18.55 14.40
N PRO A 232 -5.04 19.88 14.63
CA PRO A 232 -4.64 20.43 15.93
C PRO A 232 -5.47 19.92 17.12
N GLU A 233 -6.76 19.70 16.93
CA GLU A 233 -7.71 19.18 17.91
C GLU A 233 -7.52 17.69 18.27
N ASN A 234 -6.81 16.93 17.44
CA ASN A 234 -6.63 15.49 17.59
C ASN A 234 -5.24 15.08 18.10
N ARG A 235 -4.28 16.02 18.22
CA ARG A 235 -2.92 15.74 18.72
C ARG A 235 -2.87 15.10 20.12
N ARG A 236 -3.85 15.35 20.99
CA ARG A 236 -3.89 14.76 22.35
C ARG A 236 -4.71 13.46 22.44
N ARG A 237 -5.55 13.18 21.43
CA ARG A 237 -6.41 11.98 21.38
C ARG A 237 -5.79 10.82 20.60
N HIS A 238 -4.80 11.09 19.75
CA HIS A 238 -4.20 10.14 18.83
C HIS A 238 -2.75 9.80 19.22
N SER A 239 -2.45 9.74 20.52
CA SER A 239 -1.15 9.20 20.92
C SER A 239 -1.13 7.71 20.58
N PRO A 240 -0.20 7.23 19.72
CA PRO A 240 -0.08 5.82 19.33
C PRO A 240 0.21 4.90 20.52
N THR A 241 0.56 5.48 21.67
CA THR A 241 0.83 4.78 22.93
C THR A 241 -0.44 4.43 23.71
N GLY A 242 -1.63 4.79 23.22
CA GLY A 242 -2.89 4.39 23.82
C GLY A 242 -3.06 2.87 23.77
N ARG A 243 -2.70 2.18 24.85
CA ARG A 243 -3.13 0.80 25.13
C ARG A 243 -4.67 0.75 25.30
N SER A 244 -5.44 1.12 24.29
CA SER A 244 -6.74 0.49 24.13
C SER A 244 -6.43 -0.91 23.66
N GLN A 245 -6.37 -1.82 24.63
CA GLN A 245 -6.30 -3.27 24.46
C GLN A 245 -6.91 -3.67 23.12
N ASN A 246 -6.16 -4.39 22.28
CA ASN A 246 -6.63 -5.00 21.04
C ASN A 246 -8.01 -5.62 21.25
N ARG A 247 -9.07 -4.86 20.94
CA ARG A 247 -10.45 -5.29 21.17
C ARG A 247 -10.95 -6.20 20.06
N CYS A 248 -10.29 -6.17 18.91
CA CYS A 248 -10.51 -7.09 17.82
C CYS A 248 -9.56 -8.28 17.97
N SER A 249 -10.04 -9.39 18.53
CA SER A 249 -9.38 -10.70 18.41
C SER A 249 -10.25 -11.61 17.54
N PRO A 250 -9.90 -11.84 16.26
CA PRO A 250 -10.54 -12.84 15.44
C PRO A 250 -9.92 -14.24 15.64
N SER A 251 -10.75 -15.25 15.44
CA SER A 251 -10.41 -16.67 15.58
C SER A 251 -9.54 -17.18 14.42
N THR A 252 -8.45 -17.88 14.76
CA THR A 252 -7.65 -18.87 13.99
C THR A 252 -7.51 -18.72 12.45
N ILE A 253 -6.25 -18.60 12.00
CA ILE A 253 -5.81 -18.78 10.61
C ILE A 253 -6.36 -20.09 10.03
N SER A 254 -7.23 -20.00 9.02
CA SER A 254 -7.68 -21.14 8.22
C SER A 254 -6.76 -21.31 7.01
N THR A 255 -5.89 -22.32 7.03
CA THR A 255 -5.17 -22.77 5.83
C THR A 255 -6.17 -23.45 4.89
N ARG A 256 -6.74 -22.70 3.93
CA ARG A 256 -7.44 -23.29 2.80
C ARG A 256 -6.59 -23.10 1.54
N PRO A 257 -6.14 -24.18 0.87
CA PRO A 257 -5.40 -24.05 -0.39
C PRO A 257 -6.29 -23.42 -1.48
N PRO A 258 -5.71 -22.69 -2.45
CA PRO A 258 -6.47 -22.04 -3.50
C PRO A 258 -7.14 -23.08 -4.40
N GLY A 259 -8.47 -23.12 -4.35
CA GLY A 259 -9.28 -23.83 -5.33
C GLY A 259 -9.43 -23.00 -6.61
N PRO A 260 -9.57 -23.64 -7.79
CA PRO A 260 -9.65 -22.95 -9.06
C PRO A 260 -10.92 -22.08 -9.17
N TRP A 261 -10.74 -20.90 -9.74
CA TRP A 261 -11.75 -19.88 -9.98
C TRP A 261 -12.74 -20.34 -11.06
N GLU A 262 -13.90 -20.89 -10.69
CA GLU A 262 -15.04 -21.00 -11.60
C GLU A 262 -15.88 -19.71 -11.59
N LYS A 263 -16.05 -19.12 -12.77
CA LYS A 263 -16.90 -17.94 -13.01
C LYS A 263 -18.36 -18.28 -12.69
N PRO A 264 -19.14 -17.42 -12.00
CA PRO A 264 -20.58 -17.64 -11.91
C PRO A 264 -21.25 -17.28 -13.25
N GLN A 265 -21.70 -18.30 -13.98
CA GLN A 265 -22.70 -18.12 -15.03
C GLN A 265 -24.05 -17.78 -14.40
N ARG A 266 -24.74 -16.82 -15.03
CA ARG A 266 -26.13 -16.41 -14.77
C ARG A 266 -27.07 -17.62 -14.63
N ARG A 267 -27.88 -17.63 -13.56
CA ARG A 267 -29.26 -18.12 -13.63
C ARG A 267 -30.20 -17.16 -12.92
N LEU A 268 -31.12 -16.61 -13.72
CA LEU A 268 -32.38 -16.04 -13.28
C LEU A 268 -33.17 -17.08 -12.49
N GLN A 269 -33.70 -16.70 -11.33
CA GLN A 269 -35.08 -17.00 -10.98
C GLN A 269 -35.58 -16.01 -9.92
N ALA A 270 -36.70 -15.39 -10.26
CA ALA A 270 -37.43 -14.48 -9.42
C ALA A 270 -38.22 -15.23 -8.34
N SER A 271 -38.26 -14.70 -7.11
CA SER A 271 -39.49 -14.72 -6.32
C SER A 271 -39.51 -13.53 -5.35
N LEU A 272 -40.66 -12.87 -5.35
CA LEU A 272 -41.04 -11.72 -4.55
C LEU A 272 -41.45 -12.17 -3.14
N ARG A 273 -41.19 -11.34 -2.10
CA ARG A 273 -42.19 -10.77 -1.17
C ARG A 273 -41.54 -10.06 0.05
N GLU A 274 -41.72 -8.74 0.04
CA GLU A 274 -42.12 -7.82 1.13
C GLU A 274 -41.25 -7.56 2.39
N PRO A 275 -41.37 -6.32 2.98
CA PRO A 275 -40.35 -5.64 3.79
C PRO A 275 -40.72 -5.59 5.30
N TRP A 276 -40.12 -4.65 6.07
CA TRP A 276 -40.43 -4.14 7.44
C TRP A 276 -39.27 -4.34 8.46
N PRO A 277 -39.10 -3.46 9.48
CA PRO A 277 -38.84 -2.01 9.37
C PRO A 277 -37.70 -1.49 10.28
N MET A 278 -37.34 -0.22 10.07
CA MET A 278 -36.56 0.65 10.96
C MET A 278 -37.02 0.59 12.44
N ARG A 279 -36.05 0.70 13.37
CA ARG A 279 -36.13 1.51 14.60
C ARG A 279 -34.76 1.67 15.29
N MET A 280 -34.28 2.91 15.31
CA MET A 280 -33.43 3.53 16.35
C MET A 280 -34.24 3.68 17.66
N PRO A 281 -33.65 3.88 18.88
CA PRO A 281 -32.70 4.97 19.17
C PRO A 281 -31.56 4.71 20.17
N CYS A 282 -30.61 5.66 20.10
CA CYS A 282 -29.63 6.01 21.13
C CYS A 282 -30.27 6.24 22.51
N SER A 283 -29.57 5.87 23.57
CA SER A 283 -29.68 6.51 24.89
C SER A 283 -28.28 6.79 25.45
N MET A 284 -27.97 8.09 25.59
CA MET A 284 -26.96 8.57 26.53
C MET A 284 -27.45 8.44 27.97
N SER A 285 -26.55 8.04 28.85
CA SER A 285 -26.59 8.24 30.30
C SER A 285 -25.23 7.78 30.83
N GLY A 286 -24.49 8.48 31.67
CA GLY A 286 -24.61 9.77 32.35
C GLY A 286 -23.28 10.00 33.07
#